data_AF-A0A2V7FWQ3-F1
#
_entry.id   AF-A0A2V7FWQ3-F1
#
_cell.length_a   1.000
_cell.length_b   1.000
_cell.length_c   1.000
_cell.angle_alpha   90.00
_cell.angle_beta   90.00
_cell.angle_gamma   90.00
#
_symmetry.space_group_name_H-M   'P 1'
#
loop_
_entity.id
_entity.type
_entity.pdbx_description
1 polymer ?
#
loop_
_entity_poly.entity_id
_entity_poly.type
_entity_poly.pdbx_seq_one_letter_code
_entity_poly.pdbx_strand_id
1 'polypeptide(L)'
;MDSTYHRHVTSVATGAREGAVTSVLLLVLSACAVSHHAALDRVPLTPASDHALAGRLASADVVVAGVLTRAQRDIRYEAPCGIIAHIMRRCDDTQAYDARIRAFDGHEWTLMFFRLGPGPHPAPGDSAVWVLHRDAVYPYLVCAQRAALTSTGCVSEPSFILESDDDMLPLSEWPRVQRLLQTLNL
;
A
#
# COMPACT_ATOMS: atom_id res chain seq x y z
N MET A 1 -71.48 -9.16 -66.47
CA MET A 1 -71.78 -10.58 -66.74
C MET A 1 -70.57 -11.40 -66.36
N ASP A 2 -70.79 -12.25 -65.37
CA ASP A 2 -70.12 -13.51 -65.03
C ASP A 2 -68.60 -13.70 -65.08
N SER A 3 -68.07 -13.83 -63.86
CA SER A 3 -67.70 -15.11 -63.25
C SER A 3 -66.42 -15.83 -63.73
N THR A 4 -65.47 -15.88 -62.78
CA THR A 4 -64.70 -17.06 -62.31
C THR A 4 -63.60 -17.67 -63.19
N TYR A 5 -62.47 -18.19 -62.67
CA TYR A 5 -62.11 -18.61 -61.31
C TYR A 5 -60.57 -18.85 -61.23
N HIS A 6 -60.07 -18.91 -59.99
CA HIS A 6 -58.91 -19.66 -59.47
C HIS A 6 -57.54 -18.98 -59.49
N ARG A 7 -57.02 -18.65 -58.31
CA ARG A 7 -56.19 -19.54 -57.46
C ARG A 7 -55.88 -18.82 -56.14
N HIS A 8 -56.40 -19.35 -55.04
CA HIS A 8 -55.68 -20.13 -54.02
C HIS A 8 -55.03 -19.30 -52.90
N VAL A 9 -55.72 -19.35 -51.75
CA VAL A 9 -55.24 -19.62 -50.38
C VAL A 9 -54.26 -18.62 -49.75
N THR A 10 -54.87 -17.65 -49.07
CA THR A 10 -54.70 -17.25 -47.66
C THR A 10 -53.37 -17.43 -46.90
N SER A 11 -52.95 -16.28 -46.35
CA SER A 11 -52.68 -16.00 -44.92
C SER A 11 -51.28 -16.23 -44.33
N VAL A 12 -50.53 -15.12 -44.30
CA VAL A 12 -49.79 -14.51 -43.18
C VAL A 12 -49.89 -15.20 -41.80
N ALA A 13 -48.75 -15.39 -41.11
CA ALA A 13 -48.41 -14.76 -39.82
C ALA A 13 -47.13 -15.32 -39.18
N THR A 14 -46.20 -14.40 -38.90
CA THR A 14 -45.32 -14.28 -37.72
C THR A 14 -44.95 -15.53 -36.91
N GLY A 15 -43.64 -15.83 -36.90
CA GLY A 15 -42.97 -16.56 -35.83
C GLY A 15 -41.62 -15.92 -35.56
N ALA A 16 -41.57 -14.97 -34.62
CA ALA A 16 -40.35 -14.44 -34.05
C ALA A 16 -39.64 -15.59 -33.32
N ARG A 17 -38.40 -15.89 -33.69
CA ARG A 17 -37.60 -16.92 -33.01
C ARG A 17 -37.08 -16.40 -31.68
N GLU A 18 -37.48 -17.11 -30.64
CA GLU A 18 -36.97 -17.10 -29.28
C GLU A 18 -35.47 -17.42 -29.21
N GLY A 19 -34.81 -16.91 -28.17
CA GLY A 19 -33.42 -17.28 -27.87
C GLY A 19 -32.77 -16.40 -26.81
N ALA A 20 -33.37 -16.33 -25.62
CA ALA A 20 -32.67 -15.84 -24.43
C ALA A 20 -31.60 -16.85 -24.02
N VAL A 21 -30.31 -16.57 -24.21
CA VAL A 21 -29.26 -17.33 -23.52
C VAL A 21 -28.03 -16.46 -23.27
N THR A 22 -27.73 -16.36 -21.97
CA THR A 22 -26.40 -16.21 -21.34
C THR A 22 -25.65 -14.89 -21.50
N SER A 23 -25.90 -14.03 -20.51
CA SER A 23 -24.88 -13.31 -19.74
C SER A 23 -23.49 -13.95 -19.86
N VAL A 24 -22.60 -13.32 -20.61
CA VAL A 24 -21.18 -13.63 -20.55
C VAL A 24 -20.68 -13.09 -19.21
N LEU A 25 -20.45 -14.05 -18.31
CA LEU A 25 -19.70 -13.93 -17.07
C LEU A 25 -18.48 -13.02 -17.26
N LEU A 26 -18.55 -11.78 -16.76
CA LEU A 26 -17.39 -10.97 -16.39
C LEU A 26 -16.85 -11.52 -15.06
N LEU A 27 -16.24 -12.70 -15.13
CA LEU A 27 -15.53 -13.34 -14.03
C LEU A 27 -14.19 -13.74 -14.60
N VAL A 28 -13.18 -12.91 -14.39
CA VAL A 28 -11.75 -13.22 -14.18
C VAL A 28 -11.02 -11.88 -14.31
N LEU A 29 -10.81 -11.18 -13.19
CA LEU A 29 -9.68 -10.26 -12.95
C LEU A 29 -9.59 -9.88 -11.44
N SER A 30 -10.03 -10.77 -10.53
CA SER A 30 -9.88 -10.60 -9.08
C SER A 30 -8.91 -11.64 -8.50
N ALA A 31 -7.77 -11.83 -9.16
CA ALA A 31 -6.68 -12.62 -8.62
C ALA A 31 -5.43 -11.72 -8.63
N CYS A 32 -4.78 -11.59 -7.47
CA CYS A 32 -3.64 -10.73 -7.16
C CYS A 32 -3.92 -9.30 -6.67
N ALA A 33 -5.12 -9.04 -6.17
CA ALA A 33 -5.29 -8.11 -5.04
C ALA A 33 -5.62 -8.97 -3.82
N VAL A 34 -4.62 -9.66 -3.26
CA VAL A 34 -4.72 -10.09 -1.87
C VAL A 34 -4.79 -8.79 -1.09
N SER A 35 -6.01 -8.33 -0.83
CA SER A 35 -6.23 -7.05 -0.16
C SER A 35 -5.76 -7.20 1.27
N HIS A 36 -5.14 -6.17 1.83
CA HIS A 36 -4.81 -6.11 3.26
C HIS A 36 -5.98 -6.56 4.13
N HIS A 37 -7.22 -6.28 3.71
CA HIS A 37 -8.44 -6.78 4.35
C HIS A 37 -8.47 -8.31 4.50
N ALA A 38 -8.15 -9.07 3.45
CA ALA A 38 -8.13 -10.52 3.52
C ALA A 38 -7.02 -11.06 4.44
N ALA A 39 -5.89 -10.35 4.55
CA ALA A 39 -4.83 -10.69 5.51
C ALA A 39 -5.27 -10.34 6.94
N LEU A 40 -5.89 -9.18 7.15
CA LEU A 40 -6.40 -8.74 8.45
C LEU A 40 -7.45 -9.70 9.02
N ASP A 41 -8.34 -10.23 8.18
CA ASP A 41 -9.34 -11.24 8.57
C ASP A 41 -8.70 -12.56 9.06
N ARG A 42 -7.43 -12.80 8.73
CA ARG A 42 -6.66 -13.98 9.17
C ARG A 42 -5.84 -13.74 10.42
N VAL A 43 -5.71 -12.51 10.91
CA VAL A 43 -5.00 -12.20 12.15
C VAL A 43 -5.52 -13.04 13.34
N PRO A 44 -6.83 -13.23 13.53
CA PRO A 44 -7.35 -14.09 14.60
C PRO A 44 -6.95 -15.57 14.51
N LEU A 45 -6.47 -16.04 13.35
CA LEU A 45 -5.97 -17.41 13.16
C LEU A 45 -4.54 -17.60 13.69
N THR A 46 -3.82 -16.51 13.96
CA THR A 46 -2.49 -16.54 14.59
C THR A 46 -2.60 -16.69 16.11
N PRO A 47 -1.56 -17.16 16.82
CA PRO A 47 -1.55 -17.18 18.29
C PRO A 47 -1.84 -15.80 18.88
N ALA A 48 -2.57 -15.73 20.00
CA ALA A 48 -2.93 -14.45 20.63
C ALA A 48 -1.73 -13.54 20.96
N SER A 49 -0.58 -14.12 21.31
CA SER A 49 0.67 -13.40 21.53
C SER A 49 1.25 -12.75 20.27
N ASP A 50 0.79 -13.17 19.09
CA ASP A 50 1.28 -12.71 17.79
C ASP A 50 0.30 -11.74 17.12
N HIS A 51 -0.91 -11.52 17.66
CA HIS A 51 -1.94 -10.70 17.00
C HIS A 51 -1.48 -9.29 16.63
N ALA A 52 -0.71 -8.63 17.50
CA ALA A 52 -0.18 -7.30 17.23
C ALA A 52 0.81 -7.30 16.04
N LEU A 53 1.75 -8.25 16.03
CA LEU A 53 2.71 -8.39 14.92
C LEU A 53 2.02 -8.84 13.63
N ALA A 54 1.12 -9.82 13.71
CA ALA A 54 0.34 -10.29 12.58
C ALA A 54 -0.52 -9.19 11.98
N GLY A 55 -1.13 -8.32 12.81
CA GLY A 55 -1.86 -7.15 12.36
C GLY A 55 -1.00 -6.18 11.55
N ARG A 56 0.22 -5.88 12.04
CA ARG A 56 1.18 -5.03 11.30
C ARG A 56 1.63 -5.67 9.98
N LEU A 57 1.96 -6.95 9.99
CA LEU A 57 2.34 -7.67 8.77
C LEU A 57 1.19 -7.71 7.76
N ALA A 58 -0.06 -7.84 8.22
CA ALA A 58 -1.24 -7.82 7.38
C ALA A 58 -1.50 -6.46 6.70
N SER A 59 -1.12 -5.36 7.34
CA SER A 59 -1.22 -4.00 6.79
C SER A 59 0.04 -3.54 6.04
N ALA A 60 1.11 -4.33 6.03
CA ALA A 60 2.35 -3.99 5.35
C ALA A 60 2.26 -4.21 3.85
N ASP A 61 2.71 -3.25 3.05
CA ASP A 61 2.81 -3.40 1.59
C ASP A 61 3.95 -4.36 1.22
N VAL A 62 5.04 -4.32 1.98
CA VAL A 62 6.25 -5.11 1.72
C VAL A 62 6.90 -5.49 3.04
N VAL A 63 7.37 -6.74 3.16
CA VAL A 63 8.18 -7.21 4.29
C VAL A 63 9.49 -7.76 3.77
N VAL A 64 10.61 -7.22 4.24
CA VAL A 64 11.95 -7.51 3.69
C VAL A 64 12.92 -7.87 4.82
N ALA A 65 13.65 -8.97 4.70
CA ALA A 65 14.83 -9.23 5.51
C ALA A 65 16.08 -8.73 4.76
N GLY A 66 16.87 -7.84 5.37
CA GLY A 66 18.01 -7.25 4.69
C GLY A 66 18.82 -6.29 5.54
N VAL A 67 19.79 -5.65 4.90
CA VAL A 67 20.72 -4.70 5.52
C VAL A 67 20.44 -3.29 5.05
N LEU A 68 20.36 -2.33 5.97
CA LEU A 68 20.34 -0.91 5.63
C LEU A 68 21.71 -0.51 5.07
N THR A 69 21.79 -0.20 3.78
CA THR A 69 23.06 0.15 3.12
C THR A 69 23.31 1.64 3.09
N ARG A 70 22.25 2.45 3.19
CA ARG A 70 22.32 3.91 3.19
C ARG A 70 21.20 4.50 4.04
N ALA A 71 21.51 5.55 4.76
CA ALA A 71 20.56 6.48 5.36
C ALA A 71 21.16 7.87 5.25
N GLN A 72 20.53 8.75 4.48
CA GLN A 72 20.97 10.13 4.28
C GLN A 72 19.85 11.09 4.66
N ARG A 73 20.17 12.06 5.51
CA ARG A 73 19.21 13.09 5.89
C ARG A 73 18.76 13.91 4.68
N ASP A 74 17.45 14.06 4.51
CA ASP A 74 16.83 14.88 3.47
C ASP A 74 15.94 15.96 4.08
N ILE A 75 16.53 17.15 4.22
CA ILE A 75 15.88 18.32 4.83
C ILE A 75 14.63 18.79 4.09
N ARG A 76 14.40 18.35 2.84
CA ARG A 76 13.24 18.78 2.05
C ARG A 76 11.92 18.33 2.68
N TYR A 77 11.93 17.20 3.38
CA TYR A 77 10.77 16.60 4.02
C TYR A 77 10.65 16.95 5.51
N GLU A 78 11.47 17.88 6.00
CA GLU A 78 11.40 18.34 7.38
C GLU A 78 10.54 19.61 7.49
N ALA A 79 9.84 19.75 8.62
CA ALA A 79 9.02 20.93 8.87
C ALA A 79 9.91 22.17 9.12
N PRO A 80 9.65 23.32 8.47
CA PRO A 80 10.40 24.54 8.72
C PRO A 80 10.14 25.09 10.13
N CYS A 81 11.20 25.32 10.90
CA CYS A 81 11.14 25.95 12.22
C CYS A 81 10.87 27.46 12.09
N GLY A 82 9.77 27.98 12.67
CA GLY A 82 9.35 29.39 12.55
C GLY A 82 7.90 29.65 13.02
N ILE A 83 7.24 30.72 12.56
CA ILE A 83 5.84 31.08 12.96
C ILE A 83 4.85 29.90 12.77
N ILE A 84 5.11 29.01 11.80
CA ILE A 84 4.33 27.80 11.54
C ILE A 84 4.47 26.76 12.67
N ALA A 85 5.61 26.70 13.36
CA ALA A 85 5.80 25.86 14.54
C ALA A 85 4.89 26.27 15.71
N HIS A 86 4.49 27.54 15.79
CA HIS A 86 3.54 28.02 16.80
C HIS A 86 2.11 27.52 16.55
N ILE A 87 1.75 27.30 15.28
CA ILE A 87 0.44 26.77 14.88
C ILE A 87 0.41 25.23 14.97
N MET A 88 1.52 24.57 14.58
CA MET A 88 1.62 23.12 14.52
C MET A 88 2.10 22.44 15.83
N ARG A 89 2.54 23.23 16.83
CA ARG A 89 3.10 22.77 18.13
C ARG A 89 4.17 21.67 18.06
N ARG A 90 4.84 21.49 16.92
CA ARG A 90 5.89 20.49 16.71
C ARG A 90 7.05 21.18 16.02
N CYS A 91 7.92 21.77 16.84
CA CYS A 91 9.27 22.17 16.43
C CYS A 91 10.28 21.15 16.95
N ASP A 92 9.84 19.91 17.14
CA ASP A 92 10.68 18.85 17.68
C ASP A 92 11.36 18.18 16.49
N ASP A 93 12.68 18.40 16.41
CA ASP A 93 13.76 17.76 15.63
C ASP A 93 13.38 16.51 14.79
N THR A 94 12.39 16.62 13.92
CA THR A 94 11.98 15.53 13.05
C THR A 94 12.93 15.51 11.88
N GLN A 95 13.81 14.52 11.87
CA GLN A 95 14.80 14.36 10.81
C GLN A 95 14.30 13.32 9.82
N ALA A 96 14.18 13.71 8.56
CA ALA A 96 13.77 12.80 7.50
C ALA A 96 15.02 12.19 6.85
N TYR A 97 14.97 10.90 6.53
CA TYR A 97 16.07 10.18 5.91
C TYR A 97 15.58 9.47 4.65
N ASP A 98 16.28 9.71 3.53
CA ASP A 98 16.25 8.84 2.36
C ASP A 98 17.17 7.65 2.62
N ALA A 99 16.65 6.45 2.43
CA ALA A 99 17.33 5.24 2.85
C ALA A 99 17.24 4.13 1.80
N ARG A 100 18.19 3.18 1.90
CA ARG A 100 18.22 2.00 1.05
C ARG A 100 18.46 0.74 1.85
N ILE A 101 17.68 -0.28 1.55
CA ILE A 101 17.82 -1.63 2.08
C ILE A 101 18.27 -2.53 0.94
N ARG A 102 19.29 -3.35 1.17
CA ARG A 102 19.62 -4.48 0.31
C ARG A 102 19.08 -5.74 0.97
N ALA A 103 18.04 -6.29 0.37
CA ALA A 103 17.41 -7.54 0.79
C ALA A 103 18.38 -8.71 0.59
N PHE A 104 18.23 -9.76 1.40
CA PHE A 104 19.10 -10.94 1.30
C PHE A 104 18.87 -11.77 0.03
N ASP A 105 17.76 -11.57 -0.66
CA ASP A 105 17.50 -12.13 -1.98
C ASP A 105 18.16 -11.34 -3.12
N GLY A 106 18.83 -10.23 -2.81
CA GLY A 106 19.55 -9.38 -3.76
C GLY A 106 18.78 -8.16 -4.25
N HIS A 107 17.50 -8.01 -3.94
CA HIS A 107 16.72 -6.83 -4.33
C HIS A 107 17.11 -5.60 -3.50
N GLU A 108 17.02 -4.41 -4.10
CA GLU A 108 17.18 -3.14 -3.40
C GLU A 108 15.84 -2.44 -3.23
N TRP A 109 15.62 -1.92 -2.03
CA TRP A 109 14.43 -1.14 -1.67
C TRP A 109 14.85 0.26 -1.26
N THR A 110 14.13 1.26 -1.74
CA THR A 110 14.27 2.66 -1.29
C THR A 110 13.09 2.99 -0.40
N LEU A 111 13.37 3.63 0.73
CA LEU A 111 12.36 4.04 1.71
C LEU A 111 12.73 5.39 2.30
N MET A 112 11.76 6.00 2.96
CA MET A 112 11.96 7.13 3.85
C MET A 112 11.64 6.75 5.29
N PHE A 113 12.39 7.28 6.24
CA PHE A 113 12.00 7.18 7.66
C PHE A 113 12.20 8.51 8.36
N PHE A 114 11.47 8.70 9.45
CA PHE A 114 11.47 9.94 10.21
C PHE A 114 11.91 9.65 11.64
N ARG A 115 12.97 10.33 12.07
CA ARG A 115 13.46 10.23 13.45
C ARG A 115 12.77 11.31 14.29
N LEU A 116 12.10 10.90 15.36
CA LEU A 116 11.50 11.79 16.35
C LEU A 116 12.37 11.80 17.62
N GLY A 117 13.21 12.83 17.77
CA GLY A 117 14.04 13.01 18.96
C GLY A 117 15.27 12.08 19.05
N PRO A 118 15.92 11.98 20.23
CA PRO A 118 17.24 11.33 20.38
C PRO A 118 17.20 9.80 20.47
N GLY A 119 16.04 9.15 20.28
CA GLY A 119 15.89 7.70 20.36
C GLY A 119 16.75 6.92 19.35
N PRO A 120 16.86 5.58 19.54
CA PRO A 120 17.49 4.71 18.55
C PRO A 120 16.75 4.84 17.21
N HIS A 121 17.50 4.81 16.11
CA HIS A 121 16.94 4.88 14.77
C HIS A 121 17.77 4.01 13.83
N PRO A 122 17.20 3.60 12.68
CA PRO A 122 17.94 2.81 11.69
C PRO A 122 19.25 3.50 11.27
N ALA A 123 20.33 2.74 11.26
CA ALA A 123 21.66 3.19 10.86
C ALA A 123 22.27 2.25 9.79
N PRO A 124 23.10 2.78 8.87
CA PRO A 124 23.76 1.94 7.88
C PRO A 124 24.56 0.81 8.53
N GLY A 125 24.37 -0.42 8.04
CA GLY A 125 24.94 -1.64 8.61
C GLY A 125 23.93 -2.46 9.43
N ASP A 126 22.81 -1.87 9.85
CA ASP A 126 21.77 -2.58 10.59
C ASP A 126 21.15 -3.68 9.73
N SER A 127 21.09 -4.88 10.30
CA SER A 127 20.43 -6.04 9.69
C SER A 127 19.14 -6.31 10.45
N ALA A 128 18.01 -6.27 9.74
CA ALA A 128 16.68 -6.34 10.35
C ALA A 128 15.66 -6.98 9.40
N VAL A 129 14.47 -7.23 9.94
CA VAL A 129 13.26 -7.40 9.14
C VAL A 129 12.54 -6.05 9.10
N TRP A 130 12.36 -5.53 7.90
CA TRP A 130 11.77 -4.24 7.60
C TRP A 130 10.33 -4.45 7.15
N VAL A 131 9.39 -3.88 7.89
CA VAL A 131 7.97 -3.84 7.56
C VAL A 131 7.72 -2.48 6.91
N LEU A 132 7.45 -2.48 5.61
CA LEU A 132 7.37 -1.25 4.81
C LEU A 132 5.92 -0.98 4.43
N HIS A 133 5.50 0.27 4.61
CA HIS A 133 4.20 0.77 4.23
C HIS A 133 4.34 1.78 3.10
N ARG A 134 3.44 1.75 2.14
CA ARG A 134 3.44 2.66 1.00
C ARG A 134 2.53 3.84 1.31
N ASP A 135 3.12 5.01 1.49
CA ASP A 135 2.37 6.22 1.82
C ASP A 135 2.89 7.45 1.05
N ALA A 136 2.13 8.53 1.12
CA ALA A 136 2.43 9.83 0.57
C ALA A 136 3.36 10.61 1.51
N VAL A 137 4.58 10.90 1.06
CA VAL A 137 5.52 11.80 1.73
C VAL A 137 5.41 13.21 1.16
N TYR A 138 5.43 14.21 2.04
CA TYR A 138 5.29 15.62 1.65
C TYR A 138 6.62 16.35 1.85
N PRO A 139 7.17 17.01 0.81
CA PRO A 139 8.37 17.82 0.94
C PRO A 139 8.03 19.15 1.65
N TYR A 140 7.81 19.08 2.97
CA TYR A 140 7.29 20.18 3.79
C TYR A 140 8.07 21.49 3.64
N LEU A 141 9.40 21.44 3.58
CA LEU A 141 10.21 22.64 3.41
C LEU A 141 9.92 23.34 2.07
N VAL A 142 9.81 22.56 0.99
CA VAL A 142 9.50 23.07 -0.35
C VAL A 142 8.08 23.63 -0.40
N CYS A 143 7.12 22.91 0.21
CA CYS A 143 5.74 23.36 0.30
C CYS A 143 5.59 24.65 1.09
N ALA A 144 6.33 24.81 2.19
CA ALA A 144 6.33 26.02 3.00
C ALA A 144 6.92 27.21 2.25
N GLN A 145 8.05 27.03 1.56
CA GLN A 145 8.67 28.07 0.74
C GLN A 145 7.74 28.60 -0.36
N ARG A 146 6.79 27.77 -0.80
CA ARG A 146 5.76 28.13 -1.80
C ARG A 146 4.43 28.59 -1.18
N ALA A 147 4.37 28.77 0.13
CA ALA A 147 3.14 29.08 0.87
C ALA A 147 1.98 28.09 0.57
N ALA A 148 2.32 26.81 0.37
CA ALA A 148 1.39 25.78 -0.10
C ALA A 148 1.08 24.67 0.92
N LEU A 149 1.54 24.78 2.18
CA LEU A 149 1.38 23.73 3.21
C LEU A 149 -0.07 23.33 3.48
N THR A 150 -1.02 24.26 3.33
CA THR A 150 -2.46 24.01 3.55
C THR A 150 -3.26 24.05 2.25
N SER A 151 -2.59 24.01 1.09
CA SER A 151 -3.23 24.07 -0.22
C SER A 151 -2.95 22.80 -1.02
N THR A 152 -3.75 22.58 -2.07
CA THR A 152 -3.51 21.50 -3.06
C THR A 152 -2.22 21.70 -3.86
N GLY A 153 -1.50 22.80 -3.66
CA GLY A 153 -0.21 23.07 -4.30
C GLY A 153 0.98 22.34 -3.67
N CYS A 154 0.81 21.73 -2.49
CA CYS A 154 1.82 20.84 -1.91
C CYS A 154 1.65 19.43 -2.50
N VAL A 155 2.49 19.10 -3.48
CA VAL A 155 2.47 17.80 -4.15
C VAL A 155 3.22 16.79 -3.29
N SER A 156 2.52 15.71 -2.90
CA SER A 156 3.14 14.55 -2.28
C SER A 156 3.73 13.60 -3.31
N GLU A 157 4.65 12.77 -2.85
CA GLU A 157 5.28 11.72 -3.62
C GLU A 157 5.05 10.38 -2.90
N PRO A 158 4.77 9.28 -3.61
CA PRO A 158 4.65 7.97 -2.98
C PRO A 158 6.03 7.44 -2.59
N SER A 159 6.17 6.93 -1.36
CA SER A 159 7.38 6.27 -0.88
C SER A 159 7.04 5.07 -0.01
N PHE A 160 8.00 4.16 0.18
CA PHE A 160 7.94 3.24 1.31
C PHE A 160 8.37 3.98 2.58
N ILE A 161 7.69 3.75 3.68
CA ILE A 161 7.97 4.36 4.98
C ILE A 161 8.03 3.33 6.10
N LEU A 162 8.72 3.72 7.17
CA LEU A 162 8.51 3.15 8.51
C LEU A 162 7.50 4.04 9.23
N GLU A 163 6.35 3.50 9.61
CA GLU A 163 5.31 4.22 10.35
C GLU A 163 5.62 4.28 11.85
N SER A 164 6.36 3.28 12.35
CA SER A 164 6.69 3.12 13.76
C SER A 164 8.06 2.47 13.97
N ASP A 165 8.64 2.63 15.16
CA ASP A 165 9.85 1.91 15.59
C ASP A 165 9.64 0.37 15.56
N ASP A 166 8.39 -0.06 15.69
CA ASP A 166 7.96 -1.47 15.65
C ASP A 166 8.03 -2.11 14.24
N ASP A 167 8.27 -1.31 13.21
CA ASP A 167 8.39 -1.76 11.82
C ASP A 167 9.81 -2.24 11.49
N MET A 168 10.74 -2.05 12.43
CA MET A 168 12.08 -2.61 12.40
C MET A 168 12.18 -3.71 13.46
N LEU A 169 12.12 -4.96 13.01
CA LEU A 169 12.24 -6.12 13.90
C LEU A 169 13.68 -6.65 13.87
N PRO A 170 14.19 -7.18 15.00
CA PRO A 170 15.47 -7.87 15.00
C PRO A 170 15.50 -9.00 13.96
N LEU A 171 16.62 -9.19 13.27
CA LEU A 171 16.72 -10.23 12.25
C LEU A 171 16.43 -11.65 12.78
N SER A 172 16.65 -11.89 14.07
CA SER A 172 16.29 -13.15 14.74
C SER A 172 14.79 -13.47 14.71
N GLU A 173 13.92 -12.48 14.51
CA GLU A 173 12.47 -12.69 14.38
C GLU A 173 12.06 -13.21 13.00
N TRP A 174 12.97 -13.25 12.00
CA TRP A 174 12.63 -13.64 10.64
C TRP A 174 11.88 -14.99 10.52
N PRO A 175 12.28 -16.07 11.22
CA PRO A 175 11.53 -17.33 11.16
C PRO A 175 10.11 -17.23 11.74
N ARG A 176 9.89 -16.36 12.74
CA ARG A 176 8.55 -16.09 13.27
C ARG A 176 7.73 -15.30 12.26
N VAL A 177 8.31 -14.25 11.67
CA VAL A 177 7.66 -13.45 10.61
C VAL A 177 7.25 -14.33 9.44
N GLN A 178 8.12 -15.20 8.94
CA GLN A 178 7.79 -16.11 7.83
C GLN A 178 6.60 -17.02 8.13
N ARG A 179 6.48 -17.56 9.36
CA ARG A 179 5.32 -18.37 9.77
C ARG A 179 4.03 -17.54 9.80
N LEU A 180 4.11 -16.28 10.24
CA LEU A 180 2.96 -15.40 10.26
C LEU A 180 2.53 -15.01 8.84
N LEU A 181 3.48 -14.65 7.97
CA LEU A 181 3.19 -14.35 6.55
C LEU A 181 2.48 -15.52 5.86
N GLN A 182 2.95 -16.76 6.08
CA GLN A 182 2.29 -17.97 5.59
C GLN A 182 0.86 -18.12 6.12
N THR A 183 0.62 -17.82 7.40
CA THR A 183 -0.73 -17.89 8.01
C THR A 183 -1.66 -16.80 7.46
N LEU A 184 -1.11 -15.63 7.14
CA LEU A 184 -1.83 -14.49 6.57
C LEU A 184 -2.06 -14.63 5.05
N ASN A 185 -1.43 -15.61 4.39
CA ASN A 185 -1.34 -15.78 2.94
C ASN A 185 -0.70 -14.57 2.23
N LEU A 186 0.42 -14.11 2.76
CA LEU A 186 1.29 -13.05 2.21
C LEU A 186 2.61 -13.64 1.69
#